data_AF-A0A940BB28-F1
#
_entry.id   AF-A0A940BB28-F1
#
_cell.length_a   1.000
_cell.length_b   1.000
_cell.length_c   1.000
_cell.angle_alpha   90.00
_cell.angle_beta   90.00
_cell.angle_gamma   90.00
#
_symmetry.space_group_name_H-M   'P 1'
#
loop_
_entity.id
_entity.type
_entity.pdbx_description
1 polymer ?
#
loop_
_entity_poly.entity_id
_entity_poly.type
_entity_poly.pdbx_seq_one_letter_code
_entity_poly.pdbx_strand_id
1 'polypeptide(L)'
;MRMKRTAYDLTKTAIMLALALILSIVEAWLLPRGILPIPGFKLGLANVAILVTLYSVGRKEALAVAILRSVVILAFGGNVIGFMFSLLGGVSAWATMSLLSDMEHVSIYGVSMAGAATHAVGQ
;
A
#
# COMPACT_ATOMS: atom_id res chain seq x y z
N MET A 1 4.97 32.03 -2.11
CA MET A 1 5.40 30.83 -2.87
C MET A 1 5.22 29.49 -2.14
N ARG A 2 5.19 29.40 -0.80
CA ARG A 2 5.02 28.12 -0.05
C ARG A 2 3.68 27.39 -0.30
N MET A 3 2.56 28.11 -0.42
CA MET A 3 1.23 27.50 -0.63
C MET A 3 1.06 26.69 -1.92
N LYS A 4 1.77 27.06 -3.01
CA LYS A 4 1.63 26.37 -4.30
C LYS A 4 2.26 24.97 -4.31
N ARG A 5 3.31 24.73 -3.50
CA ARG A 5 3.91 23.39 -3.37
C ARG A 5 3.02 22.45 -2.57
N THR A 6 2.45 22.92 -1.46
CA THR A 6 1.55 22.11 -0.62
C THR A 6 0.33 21.60 -1.39
N ALA A 7 -0.30 22.44 -2.22
CA ALA A 7 -1.41 22.01 -3.06
C ALA A 7 -0.99 20.95 -4.09
N TYR A 8 0.16 21.13 -4.73
CA TYR A 8 0.71 20.17 -5.70
C TYR A 8 1.04 18.82 -5.06
N ASP A 9 1.68 18.83 -3.89
CA ASP A 9 2.05 17.63 -3.15
C ASP A 9 0.80 16.88 -2.66
N LEU A 10 -0.24 17.61 -2.22
CA LEU A 10 -1.55 17.02 -1.90
C LEU A 10 -2.18 16.35 -3.12
N THR A 11 -2.21 17.02 -4.27
CA THR A 11 -2.80 16.45 -5.49
C THR A 11 -2.04 15.21 -5.95
N LYS A 12 -0.69 15.24 -5.90
CA LYS A 12 0.14 14.09 -6.24
C LYS A 12 -0.14 12.89 -5.32
N THR A 13 -0.26 13.14 -4.02
CA THR A 13 -0.60 12.12 -3.02
C THR A 13 -2.01 11.56 -3.24
N ALA A 14 -2.99 12.42 -3.56
CA ALA A 14 -4.36 12.02 -3.84
C ALA A 14 -4.45 11.13 -5.10
N ILE A 15 -3.69 11.44 -6.15
CA ILE A 15 -3.62 10.61 -7.37
C ILE A 15 -3.00 9.25 -7.05
N MET A 16 -1.94 9.20 -6.25
CA MET A 16 -1.31 7.94 -5.82
C MET A 16 -2.25 7.11 -4.94
N LEU A 17 -3.00 7.75 -4.03
CA LEU A 17 -4.06 7.09 -3.26
C LEU A 17 -5.13 6.49 -4.16
N ALA A 18 -5.61 7.25 -5.15
CA ALA A 18 -6.60 6.78 -6.11
C ALA A 18 -6.09 5.57 -6.90
N LEU A 19 -4.83 5.61 -7.34
CA LEU A 19 -4.18 4.48 -8.01
C LEU A 19 -4.08 3.25 -7.10
N ALA A 20 -3.67 3.43 -5.84
CA ALA A 20 -3.59 2.35 -4.86
C ALA A 20 -4.96 1.72 -4.58
N LEU A 21 -6.03 2.53 -4.51
CA LEU A 21 -7.41 2.07 -4.37
C LEU A 21 -7.86 1.27 -5.60
N ILE A 22 -7.64 1.78 -6.81
CA ILE A 22 -8.00 1.07 -8.05
C ILE A 22 -7.27 -0.27 -8.13
N LEU A 23 -5.96 -0.31 -7.88
CA LEU A 23 -5.19 -1.55 -7.88
C LEU A 23 -5.69 -2.55 -6.83
N SER A 24 -6.11 -2.07 -5.66
CA SER A 24 -6.70 -2.92 -4.61
C SER A 24 -8.03 -3.51 -5.03
N ILE A 25 -8.89 -2.71 -5.68
CA ILE A 25 -10.19 -3.16 -6.17
C ILE A 25 -9.99 -4.14 -7.33
N VAL A 26 -9.08 -3.85 -8.25
CA VAL A 26 -8.72 -4.75 -9.36
C VAL A 26 -8.20 -6.07 -8.82
N GLU A 27 -7.29 -6.06 -7.85
CA GLU A 27 -6.81 -7.28 -7.18
C GLU A 27 -7.96 -8.08 -6.55
N ALA A 28 -8.83 -7.38 -5.80
CA ALA A 28 -10.00 -7.99 -5.16
C ALA A 28 -11.06 -8.48 -6.16
N TRP A 29 -11.10 -7.96 -7.38
CA TRP A 29 -11.98 -8.43 -8.45
C TRP A 29 -11.36 -9.57 -9.26
N LEU A 30 -10.04 -9.51 -9.51
CA LEU A 30 -9.31 -10.43 -10.36
C LEU A 30 -9.12 -11.80 -9.68
N LEU A 31 -8.87 -11.83 -8.37
CA LEU A 31 -8.63 -13.07 -7.62
C LEU A 31 -9.89 -13.95 -7.46
N PRO A 32 -11.08 -13.43 -7.10
CA PRO A 32 -12.28 -14.27 -6.95
C PRO A 32 -12.95 -14.62 -8.29
N ARG A 33 -12.73 -13.83 -9.35
CA ARG A 33 -13.40 -14.00 -10.66
C ARG A 33 -12.49 -14.46 -11.81
N GLY A 34 -11.17 -14.61 -11.63
CA GLY A 34 -10.24 -14.99 -12.70
C GLY A 34 -9.14 -15.97 -12.29
N ILE A 35 -8.74 -16.84 -13.24
CA ILE A 35 -7.56 -17.73 -13.41
C ILE A 35 -7.00 -18.54 -12.22
N LEU A 36 -7.02 -18.07 -10.97
CA LEU A 36 -6.40 -18.70 -9.81
C LEU A 36 -7.33 -18.59 -8.59
N PRO A 37 -8.36 -19.46 -8.47
CA PRO A 37 -9.20 -19.54 -7.29
C PRO A 37 -8.44 -20.29 -6.19
N ILE A 38 -7.33 -19.71 -5.70
CA ILE A 38 -6.62 -20.21 -4.52
C ILE A 38 -7.06 -19.36 -3.33
N PRO A 39 -7.86 -19.92 -2.40
CA PRO A 39 -8.25 -19.22 -1.19
C PRO A 39 -7.01 -18.75 -0.43
N GLY A 40 -6.95 -17.45 -0.12
CA GLY A 40 -5.86 -16.86 0.66
C GLY A 40 -4.65 -16.36 -0.14
N PHE A 41 -4.58 -16.57 -1.45
CA PHE A 41 -3.54 -15.95 -2.27
C PHE A 41 -3.90 -14.50 -2.59
N LYS A 42 -3.04 -13.55 -2.21
CA LYS A 42 -3.13 -12.13 -2.61
C LYS A 42 -1.91 -11.79 -3.44
N LEU A 43 -2.10 -11.09 -4.54
CA LEU A 43 -1.02 -10.66 -5.44
C LEU A 43 -0.16 -9.56 -4.80
N GLY A 44 -0.68 -8.85 -3.80
CA GLY A 44 0.00 -7.74 -3.16
C GLY A 44 0.14 -6.53 -4.07
N LEU A 45 -0.71 -6.38 -5.09
CA LEU A 45 -0.68 -5.26 -6.04
C LEU A 45 -0.82 -3.92 -5.31
N ALA A 46 -1.61 -3.91 -4.24
CA ALA A 46 -1.72 -2.72 -3.43
C ALA A 46 -0.45 -2.38 -2.62
N ASN A 47 0.36 -3.37 -2.25
CA ASN A 47 1.64 -3.13 -1.58
C ASN A 47 2.68 -2.57 -2.56
N VAL A 48 2.64 -3.01 -3.82
CA VAL A 48 3.42 -2.38 -4.89
C VAL A 48 3.03 -0.91 -5.04
N ALA A 49 1.74 -0.57 -4.96
CA ALA A 49 1.30 0.83 -5.00
C ALA A 49 1.82 1.66 -3.82
N ILE A 50 1.85 1.10 -2.61
CA ILE A 50 2.43 1.76 -1.42
C ILE A 50 3.94 1.98 -1.61
N LEU A 51 4.65 0.98 -2.14
CA LEU A 51 6.07 1.08 -2.45
C LEU A 51 6.35 2.15 -3.53
N VAL A 52 5.56 2.18 -4.60
CA VAL A 52 5.67 3.22 -5.64
C VAL A 52 5.44 4.61 -5.04
N THR A 53 4.47 4.75 -4.12
CA THR A 53 4.21 6.01 -3.41
C THR A 53 5.38 6.40 -2.50
N LEU A 54 6.00 5.44 -1.83
CA LEU A 54 7.16 5.63 -0.96
C LEU A 54 8.35 6.21 -1.74
N TYR A 55 8.64 5.66 -2.93
CA TYR A 55 9.75 6.12 -3.77
C TYR A 55 9.42 7.38 -4.59
N SER A 56 8.14 7.62 -4.94
CA SER A 56 7.76 8.72 -5.84
C SER A 56 7.30 10.00 -5.13
N VAL A 57 6.80 9.90 -3.90
CA VAL A 57 6.22 11.02 -3.16
C VAL A 57 6.93 11.18 -1.82
N GLY A 58 7.01 10.10 -1.04
CA GLY A 58 7.72 10.12 0.23
C GLY A 58 7.13 9.16 1.27
N ARG A 59 7.86 9.07 2.40
CA ARG A 59 7.53 8.19 3.52
C ARG A 59 6.19 8.53 4.17
N LYS A 60 5.93 9.81 4.42
CA LYS A 60 4.72 10.25 5.14
C LYS A 60 3.47 10.00 4.30
N GLU A 61 3.60 10.21 3.01
CA GLU A 61 2.55 10.07 2.01
C GLU A 61 2.22 8.59 1.76
N ALA A 62 3.22 7.72 1.70
CA ALA A 62 3.00 6.27 1.62
C ALA A 62 2.24 5.71 2.82
N LEU A 63 2.56 6.18 4.04
CA LEU A 63 1.82 5.79 5.25
C LEU A 63 0.38 6.29 5.20
N ALA A 64 0.19 7.56 4.80
CA ALA A 64 -1.15 8.13 4.63
C ALA A 64 -1.97 7.33 3.61
N VAL A 65 -1.36 6.92 2.49
CA VAL A 65 -2.02 6.08 1.48
C VAL A 65 -2.42 4.73 2.05
N ALA A 66 -1.54 4.05 2.80
CA ALA A 66 -1.85 2.76 3.41
C ALA A 66 -3.03 2.82 4.42
N ILE A 67 -3.05 3.86 5.26
CA ILE A 67 -4.11 4.09 6.24
C ILE A 67 -5.42 4.46 5.54
N LEU A 68 -5.41 5.49 4.69
CA LEU A 68 -6.61 5.98 4.01
C LEU A 68 -7.23 4.90 3.14
N ARG A 69 -6.41 4.12 2.43
CA ARG A 69 -6.87 2.96 1.66
C ARG A 69 -7.60 1.97 2.56
N SER A 70 -7.02 1.59 3.70
CA SER A 70 -7.63 0.63 4.62
C SER A 70 -8.95 1.17 5.19
N VAL A 71 -9.01 2.46 5.53
CA VAL A 71 -10.25 3.14 6.00
C VAL A 71 -11.32 3.13 4.92
N VAL A 72 -10.97 3.42 3.67
CA VAL A 72 -11.91 3.37 2.55
C VAL A 72 -12.44 1.95 2.34
N ILE A 73 -11.57 0.94 2.35
CA ILE A 73 -11.98 -0.47 2.24
C ILE A 73 -12.90 -0.87 3.39
N LEU A 74 -12.65 -0.39 4.62
CA LEU A 74 -13.55 -0.60 5.76
C LEU A 74 -14.92 0.06 5.52
N ALA A 75 -14.94 1.30 5.04
CA ALA A 75 -16.18 2.03 4.80
C ALA A 75 -17.08 1.35 3.76
N PHE A 76 -16.49 0.73 2.72
CA PHE A 76 -17.22 0.00 1.69
C PHE A 76 -17.52 -1.47 2.05
N GLY A 77 -16.62 -2.13 2.79
CA GLY A 77 -16.69 -3.56 3.08
C GLY A 77 -17.26 -3.94 4.44
N GLY A 78 -17.33 -3.01 5.40
CA GLY A 78 -17.90 -3.21 6.74
C GLY A 78 -17.12 -4.16 7.67
N ASN A 79 -16.02 -4.76 7.23
CA ASN A 79 -15.27 -5.75 8.00
C ASN A 79 -14.16 -5.11 8.84
N VAL A 80 -14.46 -4.88 10.13
CA VAL A 80 -13.54 -4.28 11.11
C VAL A 80 -12.31 -5.17 11.36
N ILE A 81 -12.47 -6.49 11.38
CA ILE A 81 -11.36 -7.43 11.61
C ILE A 81 -10.40 -7.40 10.41
N GLY A 82 -10.94 -7.48 9.19
CA GLY A 82 -10.15 -7.36 7.96
C GLY A 82 -9.44 -6.02 7.83
N PHE A 83 -10.05 -4.95 8.35
CA PHE A 83 -9.40 -3.64 8.45
C PHE A 83 -8.20 -3.65 9.40
N MET A 84 -8.33 -4.22 10.61
CA MET A 84 -7.22 -4.29 11.56
C MET A 84 -6.04 -5.08 10.99
N PHE A 85 -6.30 -6.22 10.36
CA PHE A 85 -5.26 -7.01 9.68
C PHE A 85 -4.65 -6.27 8.47
N SER A 86 -5.45 -5.54 7.68
CA SER A 86 -4.95 -4.70 6.59
C SER A 86 -4.09 -3.54 7.09
N LEU A 87 -4.44 -2.94 8.22
CA LEU A 87 -3.68 -1.87 8.85
C LEU A 87 -2.37 -2.37 9.42
N LEU A 88 -2.41 -3.46 10.21
CA LEU A 88 -1.22 -4.03 10.83
C LEU A 88 -0.21 -4.48 9.77
N GLY A 89 -0.67 -5.22 8.76
CA GLY A 89 0.16 -5.60 7.62
C GLY A 89 0.65 -4.39 6.82
N GLY A 90 -0.21 -3.38 6.58
CA GLY A 90 0.17 -2.18 5.82
C GLY A 90 1.23 -1.33 6.53
N VAL A 91 1.10 -1.17 7.85
CA VAL A 91 2.03 -0.41 8.69
C VAL A 91 3.36 -1.16 8.86
N SER A 92 3.33 -2.49 9.07
CA SER A 92 4.56 -3.30 9.16
C SER A 92 5.34 -3.29 7.85
N ALA A 93 4.65 -3.38 6.71
CA ALA A 93 5.23 -3.27 5.38
C ALA A 93 5.86 -1.91 5.16
N TRP A 94 5.13 -0.83 5.47
CA TRP A 94 5.64 0.54 5.37
C TRP A 94 6.88 0.74 6.25
N ALA A 95 6.86 0.25 7.49
CA ALA A 95 7.99 0.39 8.41
C ALA A 95 9.23 -0.32 7.86
N THR A 96 9.06 -1.53 7.34
CA THR A 96 10.15 -2.33 6.75
C THR A 96 10.70 -1.64 5.50
N MET A 97 9.82 -1.23 4.59
CA MET A 97 10.22 -0.56 3.36
C MET A 97 10.91 0.79 3.65
N SER A 98 10.43 1.54 4.64
CA SER A 98 11.02 2.82 5.05
C SER A 98 12.41 2.66 5.65
N LEU A 99 12.66 1.58 6.40
CA LEU A 99 13.97 1.28 6.98
C LEU A 99 14.96 0.79 5.90
N LEU A 100 14.49 -0.08 5.00
CA LEU A 100 15.33 -0.66 3.95
C LEU A 100 15.60 0.32 2.81
N SER A 101 14.74 1.31 2.57
CA SER A 101 14.94 2.29 1.49
C SER A 101 16.12 3.24 1.73
N ASP A 102 16.64 3.35 2.96
CA ASP A 102 17.87 4.10 3.28
C ASP A 102 19.15 3.27 3.09
N MET A 103 19.03 1.96 2.85
CA MET A 103 20.17 1.07 2.72
C MET A 103 20.66 1.04 1.27
N GLU A 104 21.86 1.56 1.03
CA GLU A 104 22.47 1.68 -0.31
C GLU A 104 22.70 0.32 -1.02
N HIS A 105 22.70 -0.79 -0.26
CA HIS A 105 22.95 -2.15 -0.76
C HIS A 105 21.66 -2.94 -1.07
N VAL A 106 20.47 -2.36 -0.89
CA VAL A 106 19.20 -3.06 -1.09
C VAL A 106 18.53 -2.59 -2.38
N SER A 107 18.39 -3.51 -3.33
CA SER A 107 17.65 -3.26 -4.57
C SER A 107 16.16 -3.04 -4.30
N ILE A 108 15.49 -2.27 -5.16
CA ILE A 108 14.03 -2.02 -5.11
C ILE A 108 13.23 -3.33 -5.02
N TYR A 109 13.69 -4.39 -5.70
CA TYR A 109 13.07 -5.71 -5.64
C TYR A 109 13.18 -6.34 -4.24
N GLY A 110 14.32 -6.17 -3.56
CA GLY A 110 14.53 -6.64 -2.19
C GLY A 110 13.67 -5.90 -1.18
N VAL A 111 13.53 -4.57 -1.33
CA VAL A 111 12.61 -3.75 -0.51
C VAL A 111 11.16 -4.21 -0.70
N SER A 112 10.77 -4.52 -1.93
CA SER A 112 9.44 -5.04 -2.24
C SER A 112 9.19 -6.42 -1.63
N MET A 113 10.15 -7.34 -1.74
CA MET A 113 10.03 -8.70 -1.17
C MET A 113 9.97 -8.66 0.36
N ALA A 114 10.83 -7.87 0.99
CA ALA A 114 10.83 -7.69 2.44
C ALA A 114 9.52 -7.09 2.93
N GLY A 115 9.02 -6.04 2.26
CA GLY A 115 7.74 -5.44 2.58
C GLY A 115 6.55 -6.37 2.34
N ALA A 116 6.60 -7.24 1.32
CA ALA A 116 5.57 -8.26 1.10
C ALA A 116 5.56 -9.33 2.21
N ALA A 117 6.75 -9.77 2.64
CA ALA A 117 6.88 -10.73 3.74
C ALA A 117 6.37 -10.15 5.07
N THR A 118 6.75 -8.94 5.42
CA THR A 118 6.30 -8.31 6.68
C THR A 118 4.83 -7.89 6.64
N HIS A 119 4.30 -7.57 5.46
CA HIS A 119 2.87 -7.41 5.28
C HIS A 119 2.11 -8.70 5.57
N ALA A 120 2.58 -9.84 5.05
CA ALA A 120 1.94 -11.14 5.24
C ALA A 120 2.06 -11.66 6.69
N VAL A 121 3.14 -11.32 7.39
CA VAL A 121 3.30 -11.66 8.82
C VAL A 121 2.41 -10.77 9.71
N GLY A 122 2.16 -9.52 9.31
CA GLY A 122 1.33 -8.58 10.05
C GLY A 122 -0.17 -8.65 9.73
N GLN A 123 -0.56 -9.37 8.67
CA GLN A 123 -1.93 -9.51 8.16
C GLN A 123 -2.48 -10.90 8.46
#